data_AF-A0A527ZAZ7-F1
#
_entry.id   AF-A0A527ZAZ7-F1
#
_cell.length_a   1.000
_cell.length_b   1.000
_cell.length_c   1.000
_cell.angle_alpha   90.00
_cell.angle_beta   90.00
_cell.angle_gamma   90.00
#
_symmetry.space_group_name_H-M   'P 1'
#
loop_
_entity.id
_entity.type
_entity.pdbx_description
1 polymer ?
#
loop_
_entity_poly.entity_id
_entity_poly.type
_entity_poly.pdbx_seq_one_letter_code
_entity_poly.pdbx_strand_id
1 'polypeptide(L)' 'AIRTGNLEDQAGVMARRVARQRMVVCASPSYLKMHGLPRRVEDFGSHQTIIYRRSGRVVQPWLFPRNGQPALE' A
#
# COMPACT_ATOMS: atom_id res chain seq x y z
N ALA A 1 -0.84 -11.54 20.29
CA ALA A 1 -0.24 -11.66 18.94
C ALA A 1 -0.06 -10.27 18.32
N ILE A 2 0.89 -10.06 17.41
CA ILE A 2 1.02 -8.81 16.63
C ILE A 2 0.34 -9.01 15.28
N ARG A 3 -0.50 -8.06 14.88
CA ARG A 3 -1.30 -8.09 13.63
C ARG A 3 -1.26 -6.71 12.98
N THR A 4 -1.32 -6.71 11.65
CA THR A 4 -1.43 -5.50 10.82
C THR A 4 -2.80 -5.50 10.15
N GLY A 5 -3.49 -4.36 10.17
CA GLY A 5 -4.84 -4.20 9.64
C GLY A 5 -5.82 -3.70 10.69
N ASN A 6 -7.03 -3.33 10.26
CA ASN A 6 -8.08 -2.92 11.17
C ASN A 6 -8.53 -4.10 12.04
N LEU A 7 -8.79 -3.80 13.31
CA LEU A 7 -9.37 -4.76 14.21
C LEU A 7 -10.87 -4.84 13.87
N GLU A 8 -11.33 -6.02 13.49
CA GLU A 8 -12.77 -6.31 13.50
C GLU A 8 -13.27 -6.29 14.94
N ASP A 9 -14.50 -5.82 15.16
CA ASP A 9 -15.09 -5.77 16.50
C ASP A 9 -15.45 -7.20 16.95
N GLN A 10 -14.45 -7.92 17.48
CA GLN A 10 -14.55 -9.31 17.90
C GLN A 10 -14.70 -9.39 19.42
N ALA A 11 -15.81 -9.98 19.87
CA ALA A 11 -16.07 -10.18 21.29
C ALA A 11 -14.95 -10.96 21.98
N GLY A 12 -14.51 -10.49 23.14
CA GLY A 12 -13.45 -11.12 23.93
C GLY A 12 -12.02 -10.78 23.50
N VAL A 13 -11.82 -9.89 22.54
CA VAL A 13 -10.49 -9.43 22.10
C VAL A 13 -10.22 -8.02 22.60
N MET A 14 -9.13 -7.86 23.36
CA MET A 14 -8.57 -6.54 23.66
C MET A 14 -7.37 -6.28 22.73
N ALA A 15 -7.35 -5.11 22.10
CA ALA A 15 -6.24 -4.68 21.25
C ALA A 15 -5.68 -3.33 21.69
N ARG A 16 -4.39 -3.12 21.45
CA ARG A 16 -3.71 -1.84 21.64
C ARG A 16 -2.86 -1.54 20.41
N ARG A 17 -2.97 -0.33 19.87
CA ARG A 17 -2.12 0.13 18.77
C ARG A 17 -0.67 0.23 19.24
N VAL A 18 0.22 -0.51 18.58
CA VAL A 18 1.66 -0.52 18.88
C VAL A 18 2.41 0.52 18.04
N ALA A 19 2.06 0.66 16.76
CA ALA A 19 2.68 1.59 15.83
C ALA A 19 1.73 1.93 14.67
N ARG A 20 2.14 2.88 13.82
CA ARG A 20 1.56 3.12 12.49
C ARG A 20 2.60 2.73 11.44
N GLN A 21 2.19 1.98 10.42
CA GLN A 21 3.06 1.58 9.32
C GLN A 21 2.78 2.46 8.10
N ARG A 22 3.76 3.25 7.67
CA ARG A 22 3.64 4.06 6.45
C ARG A 22 4.16 3.27 5.24
N MET A 23 3.28 3.00 4.29
CA MET A 23 3.66 2.37 3.02
C MET A 23 4.22 3.42 2.06
N VAL A 24 5.23 3.03 1.28
CA VAL A 24 5.82 3.86 0.23
C VAL A 24 5.94 3.05 -1.05
N VAL A 25 5.77 3.72 -2.20
CA VAL A 25 6.06 3.14 -3.50
C VAL A 25 7.55 3.31 -3.78
N CYS A 26 8.23 2.23 -4.16
CA CYS A 26 9.64 2.24 -4.49
C CYS A 26 9.94 1.34 -5.69
N ALA A 27 11.07 1.59 -6.33
CA ALA A 27 11.58 0.80 -7.43
C ALA A 27 13.12 0.78 -7.37
N SER A 28 13.74 -0.23 -7.98
CA SER A 28 15.20 -0.27 -8.06
C SER A 28 15.73 0.86 -8.94
N PRO A 29 16.95 1.39 -8.67
CA PRO A 29 17.53 2.41 -9.52
C PRO A 29 17.71 1.96 -10.98
N SER A 30 18.03 0.69 -11.21
CA SER A 30 18.17 0.13 -12.56
C SER A 30 16.85 0.12 -13.33
N TYR A 31 15.74 -0.22 -12.67
CA TYR A 31 14.41 -0.18 -13.27
C TYR A 31 14.05 1.24 -13.71
N LEU A 32 14.26 2.23 -12.84
CA LEU A 32 13.95 3.63 -13.14
C LEU A 32 14.83 4.21 -14.27
N LYS A 33 16.08 3.78 -14.41
CA LYS A 33 16.95 4.17 -15.53
C LYS A 33 16.45 3.63 -16.87
N MET A 34 15.89 2.42 -16.89
CA MET A 34 15.43 1.77 -18.12
C MET A 34 14.02 2.20 -18.51
N HIS A 35 13.13 2.41 -17.54
CA HIS A 35 11.70 2.65 -17.77
C HIS A 35 11.26 4.09 -17.47
N GLY A 36 12.16 4.94 -16.97
CA GLY A 36 11.85 6.29 -16.53
C GLY A 36 11.26 6.35 -15.12
N LEU A 37 11.18 7.57 -14.58
CA LEU A 37 10.58 7.86 -13.28
C LEU A 37 9.11 8.28 -13.46
N PRO A 38 8.12 7.56 -12.88
CA PRO A 38 6.73 8.00 -12.89
C PRO A 38 6.57 9.30 -12.08
N ARG A 39 5.91 10.30 -12.67
CA ARG A 39 5.68 11.63 -12.05
C ARG A 39 4.23 11.85 -11.64
N ARG A 40 3.31 11.08 -12.22
CA ARG A 40 1.86 11.13 -11.95
C ARG A 40 1.29 9.73 -11.83
N VAL A 41 0.15 9.58 -11.17
CA VAL A 41 -0.43 8.25 -10.88
C VAL A 41 -0.77 7.49 -12.17
N GLU A 42 -1.14 8.22 -13.22
CA GLU A 42 -1.47 7.67 -14.54
C GLU A 42 -0.26 6.99 -15.19
N ASP A 43 0.97 7.39 -14.85
CA ASP A 43 2.18 6.81 -15.42
C ASP A 43 2.36 5.35 -15.00
N PHE A 44 1.80 4.92 -13.86
CA PHE A 44 1.92 3.53 -13.41
C PHE A 44 1.25 2.52 -14.36
N GLY A 45 0.34 2.97 -15.24
CA GLY A 45 -0.26 2.10 -16.26
C GLY A 45 0.73 1.54 -17.28
N SER A 46 1.89 2.18 -17.47
CA SER A 46 2.97 1.70 -18.34
C SER A 46 4.13 1.04 -17.58
N HIS A 47 4.06 0.98 -16.24
CA HIS A 47 5.08 0.35 -15.41
C HIS A 47 4.66 -1.04 -14.92
N GLN A 48 5.65 -1.90 -14.72
CA GLN A 48 5.48 -3.18 -14.04
C GLN A 48 5.31 -2.91 -12.55
N THR A 49 4.20 -3.38 -11.98
CA THR A 49 3.86 -3.15 -10.56
C THR A 49 3.77 -4.46 -9.80
N ILE A 50 4.11 -4.41 -8.51
CA ILE A 50 4.04 -5.57 -7.61
C ILE A 50 2.88 -5.35 -6.64
N ILE A 51 1.91 -6.27 -6.66
CA ILE A 51 0.72 -6.22 -5.82
C ILE A 51 0.64 -7.45 -4.90
N TYR A 52 0.15 -7.24 -3.67
CA TYR A 52 -0.05 -8.32 -2.72
C TYR A 52 -1.45 -8.94 -2.89
N ARG A 53 -1.49 -10.27 -3.12
CA ARG A 53 -2.72 -11.06 -3.25
C ARG A 53 -2.77 -12.14 -2.16
N ARG A 54 -3.95 -12.33 -1.56
CA ARG A 54 -4.21 -13.38 -0.57
C ARG A 54 -5.57 -13.99 -0.85
N SER A 55 -5.63 -15.32 -0.87
CA SER A 55 -6.88 -16.07 -1.12
C SER A 55 -7.60 -15.63 -2.41
N GLY A 56 -6.82 -15.41 -3.48
CA GLY A 56 -7.34 -14.98 -4.80
C GLY A 56 -7.70 -13.49 -4.90
N ARG A 57 -7.84 -12.77 -3.79
CA ARG A 57 -8.22 -11.35 -3.74
C ARG A 57 -6.98 -10.46 -3.62
N VAL A 58 -7.02 -9.29 -4.25
CA VAL A 58 -6.09 -8.20 -3.95
C VAL A 58 -6.46 -7.69 -2.56
N VAL A 59 -5.52 -7.77 -1.62
CA VAL A 59 -5.82 -7.47 -0.20
C VAL A 59 -5.84 -5.97 0.04
N GLN A 60 -4.91 -5.25 -0.58
CA GLN A 60 -4.75 -3.81 -0.48
C GLN A 60 -4.19 -3.30 -1.81
N PRO A 61 -4.95 -2.49 -2.58
CA PRO A 61 -4.39 -1.79 -3.74
C PRO A 61 -3.38 -0.74 -3.28
N TRP A 62 -2.56 -0.24 -4.20
CA TRP A 62 -1.72 0.92 -3.91
C TRP A 62 -2.62 2.15 -3.68
N LEU A 63 -2.43 2.82 -2.55
CA LEU A 63 -3.17 4.02 -2.17
C LEU A 63 -2.27 5.24 -2.38
N PHE A 64 -2.71 6.16 -3.23
CA PHE A 64 -2.03 7.43 -3.47
C PHE A 64 -2.85 8.58 -2.87
N PRO A 65 -2.22 9.55 -2.19
CA PRO A 65 -2.92 10.76 -1.75
C PRO A 65 -3.54 11.50 -2.94
N ARG A 66 -4.78 11.97 -2.80
CA ARG A 66 -5.42 12.85 -3.78
C ARG A 66 -5.72 14.20 -3.12
N ASN A 67 -5.32 15.29 -3.77
CA ASN A 67 -5.63 16.71 -3.45
C ASN A 67 -6.16 16.96 -2.02
N GLY A 68 -5.24 17.13 -1.06
CA GLY A 68 -5.57 17.53 0.32
C GLY A 68 -6.15 16.41 1.20
N GLN A 69 -6.39 15.21 0.65
CA GLN A 69 -6.80 14.06 1.43
C GLN A 69 -5.63 13.09 1.64
N PRO A 70 -5.47 12.53 2.86
CA PRO A 70 -4.51 11.47 3.10
C PRO A 70 -4.82 10.28 2.18
N ALA A 71 -3.80 9.46 1.87
CA ALA A 71 -4.05 8.13 1.33
C ALA A 71 -4.89 7.37 2.37
N LEU A 72 -6.21 7.31 2.14
CA LEU A 72 -7.16 6.69 3.06
C LEU A 72 -6.98 5.18 3.00
N GLU A 73 -6.87 4.57 4.19
CA GLU A 73 -6.73 3.13 4.46
C GLU A 73 -7.73 2.24 3.70
#